data_AF-A0ABD5XN54-F1
#
_entry.id   AF-A0ABD5XN54-F1
#
_cell.length_a   1.000
_cell.length_b   1.000
_cell.length_c   1.000
_cell.angle_alpha   90.00
_cell.angle_beta   90.00
_cell.angle_gamma   90.00
#
_symmetry.space_group_name_H-M   'P 1'
#
loop_
_entity.id
_entity.type
_entity.pdbx_description
1 polymer ?
#
loop_
_entity_poly.entity_id
_entity_poly.type
_entity_poly.pdbx_seq_one_letter_code
_entity_poly.pdbx_strand_id
1 'polypeptide(L)'
;MAAADAMVGNSSSGIIESPSFGLPVVGVGPRQEGRERADNTVSVPHDTDAIADALGRCLDDEAFRERAESCENPYDYGGAGVRIRERLLEVELGESLIRKRLTY
;
A
#
# COMPACT_ATOMS: atom_id res chain seq x y z
N MET A 1 1.23 12.01 -5.27
CA MET A 1 2.01 10.82 -5.69
C MET A 1 2.33 10.86 -7.17
N ALA A 2 1.34 11.06 -8.05
CA ALA A 2 1.52 11.07 -9.52
C ALA A 2 2.59 12.01 -10.14
N ALA A 3 3.18 12.93 -9.38
CA ALA A 3 4.20 13.87 -9.86
C ALA A 3 5.47 13.85 -8.99
N ALA A 4 5.67 12.78 -8.22
CA ALA A 4 6.86 12.56 -7.41
C ALA A 4 7.67 11.41 -8.01
N ASP A 5 8.99 11.46 -7.87
CA ASP A 5 9.90 10.40 -8.34
C ASP A 5 10.07 9.28 -7.29
N ALA A 6 9.93 9.61 -6.00
CA ALA A 6 9.96 8.66 -4.90
C ALA A 6 9.16 9.17 -3.69
N MET A 7 8.77 8.26 -2.80
CA MET A 7 8.22 8.59 -1.48
C MET A 7 9.14 8.07 -0.38
N VAL A 8 9.38 8.86 0.67
CA VAL A 8 10.19 8.45 1.82
C VAL A 8 9.40 8.63 3.11
N GLY A 9 9.46 7.65 4.00
CA GLY A 9 8.88 7.73 5.33
C GLY A 9 8.23 6.42 5.74
N ASN A 10 7.15 6.45 6.50
CA ASN A 10 6.50 5.25 7.00
C ASN A 10 4.97 5.31 6.94
N SER A 11 4.42 6.15 6.05
CA SER A 11 2.98 6.27 5.85
C SER A 11 2.38 4.97 5.29
N SER A 12 1.13 4.70 5.64
CA SER A 12 0.36 3.62 5.01
C SER A 12 0.20 3.82 3.51
N SER A 13 0.11 5.07 3.06
CA SER A 13 0.06 5.43 1.64
C SER A 13 1.25 4.87 0.85
N GLY A 14 2.41 4.71 1.50
CA GLY A 14 3.60 4.14 0.87
C GLY A 14 3.50 2.64 0.55
N ILE A 15 2.48 1.94 1.05
CA ILE A 15 2.23 0.52 0.73
C ILE A 15 0.82 0.24 0.22
N ILE A 16 -0.17 1.09 0.52
CA ILE A 16 -1.56 0.93 0.07
C ILE A 16 -1.79 1.63 -1.27
N GLU A 17 -1.25 2.84 -1.44
CA GLU A 17 -1.64 3.74 -2.55
C GLU A 17 -0.52 3.88 -3.57
N SER A 18 0.74 3.96 -3.14
CA SER A 18 1.90 4.13 -4.02
C SER A 18 2.04 3.06 -5.12
N PRO A 19 1.67 1.77 -4.94
CA PRO A 19 1.79 0.79 -6.02
C PRO A 19 0.89 1.13 -7.21
N SER A 20 -0.30 1.72 -6.99
CA SER A 20 -1.19 2.17 -8.07
C SER A 20 -0.61 3.32 -8.92
N PHE A 21 0.44 4.00 -8.42
CA PHE A 21 1.16 5.03 -9.16
C PHE A 21 2.48 4.52 -9.75
N GLY A 22 2.82 3.25 -9.54
CA GLY A 22 4.15 2.72 -9.88
C GLY A 22 5.28 3.43 -9.13
N LEU A 23 4.99 4.06 -7.99
CA LEU A 23 5.90 4.99 -7.32
C LEU A 23 6.89 4.23 -6.40
N PRO A 24 8.21 4.36 -6.59
CA PRO A 24 9.22 3.90 -5.65
C PRO A 24 9.02 4.43 -4.23
N VAL A 25 9.16 3.56 -3.21
CA VAL A 25 9.02 3.95 -1.80
C VAL A 25 10.16 3.46 -0.92
N VAL A 26 10.74 4.38 -0.14
CA VAL A 26 11.62 4.07 1.00
C VAL A 26 10.79 4.04 2.29
N GLY A 27 10.56 2.84 2.81
CA GLY A 27 9.89 2.58 4.09
C GLY A 27 10.86 2.64 5.26
N VAL A 28 10.68 3.60 6.16
CA VAL A 28 11.58 3.88 7.29
C VAL A 28 11.05 3.27 8.59
N GLY A 29 11.82 2.35 9.16
CA GLY A 29 11.52 1.71 10.44
C GLY A 29 10.41 0.66 10.39
N PRO A 30 10.01 0.13 11.56
CA PRO A 30 9.21 -1.09 11.66
C PRO A 30 7.71 -0.88 11.52
N ARG A 31 7.23 0.37 11.39
CA ARG A 31 5.80 0.70 11.49
C ARG A 31 4.88 -0.12 10.57
N GLN A 32 5.36 -0.49 9.38
CA GLN A 32 4.57 -1.22 8.39
C GLN A 32 4.90 -2.73 8.35
N GLU A 33 5.69 -3.25 9.29
CA GLU A 33 6.04 -4.68 9.34
C GLU A 33 4.80 -5.58 9.45
N GLY A 34 4.85 -6.75 8.81
CA GLY A 34 3.75 -7.71 8.75
C GLY A 34 2.60 -7.33 7.81
N ARG A 35 2.63 -6.15 7.20
CA ARG A 35 1.65 -5.77 6.16
C ARG A 35 2.11 -6.25 4.79
N GLU A 36 1.16 -6.64 3.94
CA GLU A 36 1.42 -6.90 2.52
C GLU A 36 1.94 -5.64 1.82
N ARG A 37 2.84 -5.85 0.86
CA ARG A 37 3.54 -4.80 0.11
C ARG A 37 3.78 -5.27 -1.30
N ALA A 38 3.72 -4.34 -2.24
CA ALA A 38 4.17 -4.58 -3.61
C ALA A 38 5.69 -4.42 -3.72
N ASP A 39 6.24 -4.79 -4.87
CA ASP A 39 7.69 -4.77 -5.15
C ASP A 39 8.27 -3.35 -5.35
N ASN A 40 7.45 -2.31 -5.23
CA ASN A 40 7.86 -0.90 -5.31
C ASN A 40 8.50 -0.35 -4.02
N THR A 41 8.56 -1.14 -2.94
CA THR A 41 8.99 -0.66 -1.62
C THR A 41 10.31 -1.27 -1.18
N VAL A 42 11.23 -0.43 -0.69
CA VAL A 42 12.45 -0.85 0.01
C VAL A 42 12.36 -0.43 1.48
N SER A 43 12.65 -1.34 2.41
CA SER A 43 12.58 -1.06 3.86
C SER A 43 13.97 -0.86 4.46
N VAL A 44 14.10 0.16 5.30
CA VAL A 44 15.35 0.54 5.96
C VAL A 44 15.13 0.85 7.44
N PRO A 45 16.14 0.71 8.32
CA PRO A 45 16.05 1.17 9.70
C PRO A 45 16.02 2.70 9.80
N HIS A 46 15.91 3.24 11.02
CA HIS A 46 16.04 4.68 11.30
C HIS A 46 17.50 5.12 11.24
N ASP A 47 18.12 4.98 10.08
CA ASP A 47 19.53 5.26 9.86
C ASP A 47 19.70 6.16 8.63
N THR A 48 20.47 7.23 8.78
CA THR A 48 20.58 8.27 7.75
C THR A 48 21.25 7.74 6.48
N ASP A 49 22.31 6.95 6.62
CA ASP A 49 23.05 6.41 5.47
C ASP A 49 22.20 5.38 4.74
N ALA A 50 21.54 4.47 5.46
CA ALA A 50 20.62 3.51 4.87
C ALA A 50 19.45 4.18 4.13
N ILE A 51 18.89 5.27 4.66
CA ILE A 51 17.84 6.05 4.00
C ILE A 51 18.37 6.69 2.72
N ALA A 52 19.56 7.28 2.76
CA ALA A 52 20.18 7.92 1.60
C ALA A 52 20.48 6.90 0.49
N ASP A 53 21.05 5.74 0.83
CA ASP A 53 21.34 4.66 -0.11
C ASP A 53 20.07 4.11 -0.76
N ALA A 54 19.02 3.87 0.04
CA ALA A 54 17.75 3.39 -0.47
C ALA A 54 17.05 4.43 -1.36
N LEU A 55 17.15 5.72 -1.01
CA LEU A 55 16.62 6.79 -1.85
C LEU A 55 17.37 6.88 -3.18
N GLY A 56 18.71 6.77 -3.17
CA GLY A 56 19.53 6.68 -4.38
C GLY A 56 19.07 5.52 -5.26
N ARG A 57 18.84 4.34 -4.68
CA ARG A 57 18.26 3.20 -5.41
C ARG A 57 16.89 3.52 -6.00
N CYS A 58 15.99 4.18 -5.27
CA CYS A 58 14.68 4.56 -5.81
C CYS A 58 14.77 5.51 -7.00
N LEU A 59 15.75 6.40 -7.03
CA LEU A 59 15.90 7.43 -8.07
C LEU A 59 16.72 6.95 -9.28
N ASP A 60 17.78 6.17 -9.03
CA ASP A 60 18.84 5.90 -10.01
C ASP A 60 18.89 4.44 -10.49
N ASP A 61 18.31 3.47 -9.76
CA ASP A 61 18.25 2.06 -10.19
C ASP A 61 17.08 1.84 -11.16
N GLU A 62 17.39 1.85 -12.46
CA GLU A 62 16.41 1.63 -13.55
C GLU A 62 15.62 0.34 -13.36
N ALA A 63 16.28 -0.76 -12.96
CA ALA A 63 15.61 -2.03 -12.74
C ALA A 63 14.65 -1.99 -11.54
N PHE A 64 14.93 -1.20 -10.50
CA PHE A 64 13.97 -0.99 -9.41
C PHE A 64 12.78 -0.14 -9.83
N ARG A 65 13.01 0.89 -10.65
CA ARG A 65 11.93 1.73 -11.19
C ARG A 65 11.00 0.93 -12.10
N GLU A 66 11.54 0.10 -12.99
CA GLU A 66 10.73 -0.80 -13.82
C GLU A 66 9.92 -1.79 -12.98
N ARG A 67 10.51 -2.35 -11.91
CA ARG A 67 9.77 -3.20 -10.96
C ARG A 67 8.66 -2.44 -10.25
N ALA A 68 8.91 -1.20 -9.84
CA ALA A 68 7.91 -0.37 -9.19
C ALA A 68 6.76 -0.04 -10.15
N GLU A 69 7.05 0.34 -11.40
CA GLU A 69 6.05 0.66 -12.43
C GLU A 69 5.19 -0.55 -12.82
N SER A 70 5.77 -1.75 -12.83
CA SER A 70 5.08 -2.99 -13.22
C SER A 70 4.43 -3.75 -12.06
N CYS A 71 4.58 -3.29 -10.83
CA CYS A 71 4.04 -4.01 -9.67
C CYS A 71 2.51 -3.96 -9.61
N GLU A 72 1.90 -5.05 -9.15
CA GLU A 72 0.48 -5.09 -8.85
C GLU A 72 0.22 -4.52 -7.45
N ASN A 73 -0.83 -3.71 -7.30
CA ASN A 73 -1.24 -3.21 -5.98
C ASN A 73 -2.02 -4.31 -5.23
N PRO A 74 -1.49 -4.90 -4.15
CA PRO A 74 -2.18 -5.96 -3.41
C PRO A 74 -3.47 -5.48 -2.73
N TYR A 75 -3.65 -4.16 -2.58
CA TYR A 75 -4.84 -3.55 -1.98
C TYR A 75 -5.90 -3.13 -3.01
N ASP A 76 -5.61 -3.20 -4.31
CA ASP A 76 -6.55 -2.80 -5.36
C ASP A 76 -7.19 -4.00 -6.05
N TYR A 77 -8.44 -4.29 -5.67
CA TYR A 77 -9.28 -5.31 -6.31
C TYR A 77 -10.32 -4.71 -7.25
N GLY A 78 -10.20 -3.41 -7.55
CA GLY A 78 -11.16 -2.60 -8.31
C GLY A 78 -12.55 -2.52 -7.65
N GLY A 79 -13.40 -1.59 -8.09
CA GLY A 79 -14.84 -1.65 -7.82
C GLY A 79 -15.31 -1.65 -6.36
N ALA A 80 -14.44 -1.30 -5.40
CA ALA A 80 -14.79 -1.30 -3.96
C ALA A 80 -16.05 -0.46 -3.69
N GLY A 81 -16.13 0.75 -4.26
CA GLY A 81 -17.31 1.61 -4.12
C GLY A 81 -18.59 0.99 -4.67
N VAL A 82 -18.53 0.32 -5.82
CA VAL A 82 -19.69 -0.37 -6.42
C VAL A 82 -20.15 -1.52 -5.53
N ARG A 83 -19.21 -2.37 -5.08
CA ARG A 83 -19.52 -3.52 -4.21
C ARG A 83 -20.08 -3.07 -2.87
N ILE A 84 -19.51 -2.03 -2.25
CA ILE A 84 -20.02 -1.47 -0.99
C ILE A 84 -21.44 -0.94 -1.19
N ARG A 85 -21.68 -0.15 -2.25
CA ARG A 85 -23.01 0.36 -2.60
C ARG A 85 -24.04 -0.77 -2.73
N GLU A 86 -23.72 -1.80 -3.50
CA GLU A 86 -24.61 -2.94 -3.72
C GLU A 86 -24.96 -3.63 -2.42
N ARG A 87 -23.97 -3.93 -1.57
CA ARG A 87 -24.22 -4.55 -0.26
C ARG A 87 -25.07 -3.68 0.66
N LEU A 88 -24.87 -2.36 0.65
CA LEU A 88 -25.67 -1.44 1.46
C LEU A 88 -27.13 -1.33 0.97
N LEU A 89 -27.40 -1.54 -0.32
CA LEU A 89 -28.76 -1.53 -0.87
C LEU A 89 -29.49 -2.85 -0.63
N GLU A 90 -28.75 -3.97 -0.63
CA GLU A 90 -29.31 -5.32 -0.54
C GLU A 90 -29.51 -5.80 0.91
N VAL A 91 -28.83 -5.18 1.88
CA VAL A 91 -28.90 -5.62 3.29
C VAL A 91 -30.28 -5.39 3.90
N GLU A 92 -30.88 -6.45 4.44
CA GLU A 92 -32.14 -6.35 5.18
C GLU A 92 -31.90 -5.75 6.58
N LEU A 93 -32.67 -4.71 6.92
CA LEU A 93 -32.61 -4.08 8.24
C LEU A 93 -33.46 -4.87 9.23
N GLY A 94 -32.84 -5.45 10.26
CA GLY A 94 -33.54 -6.25 11.28
C GLY A 94 -32.65 -6.75 12.41
N GLU A 95 -33.22 -7.58 13.30
CA GLU A 95 -32.51 -8.10 14.48
C GLU A 95 -31.24 -8.88 14.11
N SER A 96 -31.22 -9.56 12.96
CA SER A 96 -30.07 -10.31 12.47
C SER A 96 -28.85 -9.44 12.19
N LEU A 97 -29.05 -8.19 11.75
CA LEU A 97 -27.97 -7.23 11.49
C LEU A 97 -27.36 -6.70 12.80
N ILE A 98 -28.16 -6.62 13.86
CA ILE A 98 -27.74 -6.09 15.17
C ILE A 98 -27.11 -7.20 16.03
N ARG A 99 -27.60 -8.44 15.93
CA ARG A 99 -27.13 -9.56 16.74
C ARG A 99 -25.87 -10.19 16.13
N LYS A 100 -24.72 -9.88 16.72
CA LYS A 100 -23.47 -10.58 16.44
C LYS A 100 -23.57 -12.06 16.86
N ARG A 101 -23.55 -12.98 15.90
CA ARG A 101 -23.36 -14.41 16.15
C ARG A 101 -21.92 -14.79 15.80
N LEU A 102 -21.14 -15.18 16.80
CA LEU A 102 -19.84 -15.80 16.62
C LEU A 102 -20.02 -17.30 16.87
N THR A 103 -20.02 -18.08 15.79
CA THR A 103 -20.01 -19.54 15.88
C THR A 103 -18.55 -19.98 15.71
N TYR A 104 -18.01 -20.66 16.72
CA TYR A 104 -16.67 -21.25 16.72
C TYR A 104 -16.73 -22.70 16.24
#